data_AF-A0A8B6EZQ4-F1
#
_entry.id   AF-A0A8B6EZQ4-F1
#
_cell.length_a   1.000
_cell.length_b   1.000
_cell.length_c   1.000
_cell.angle_alpha   90.00
_cell.angle_beta   90.00
_cell.angle_gamma   90.00
#
_symmetry.space_group_name_H-M   'P 1'
#
loop_
_entity.id
_entity.type
_entity.pdbx_description
1 polymer ?
#
loop_
_entity_poly.entity_id
_entity_poly.type
_entity_poly.pdbx_seq_one_letter_code
_entity_poly.pdbx_strand_id
1 'polypeptide(L)'
;MHALKVQGSSGIRCRAPNSLTFVGKLGNLRYTMKLCAVLNCGNSTYHLQKWMGDWCPIHQCNYGTSRCVCDPPFKLFPFPTERKNPKGRQEWINLINRTDPETGECWAPKSHSRVCSKHFPDGRPTHENANPINNLILEPVEKPKRGRSSQMK
;
A
#
# COMPACT_ATOMS: atom_id res chain seq x y z
N MET A 1 31.31 -40.49 3.54
CA MET A 1 31.24 -39.73 2.27
C MET A 1 29.83 -39.19 2.12
N HIS A 2 29.75 -37.87 1.88
CA HIS A 2 28.65 -37.08 1.36
C HIS A 2 27.35 -36.90 2.19
N ALA A 3 27.22 -35.65 2.65
CA ALA A 3 26.02 -34.99 3.13
C ALA A 3 24.97 -34.83 2.02
N LEU A 4 23.68 -34.79 2.40
CA LEU A 4 22.64 -34.18 1.58
C LEU A 4 21.83 -33.16 2.41
N LYS A 5 21.91 -31.93 1.91
CA LYS A 5 21.27 -30.69 2.33
C LYS A 5 19.76 -30.82 2.47
N VAL A 6 19.22 -30.29 3.56
CA VAL A 6 17.82 -29.84 3.63
C VAL A 6 17.80 -28.37 3.21
N GLN A 7 17.35 -28.09 1.99
CA GLN A 7 16.94 -26.76 1.55
C GLN A 7 15.52 -26.87 1.00
N GLY A 8 14.61 -26.05 1.52
CA GLY A 8 13.20 -26.06 1.14
C GLY A 8 12.54 -24.72 1.48
N SER A 9 13.05 -23.66 0.88
CA SER A 9 12.53 -22.29 0.95
C SER A 9 11.07 -22.25 0.47
N SER A 10 10.15 -21.89 1.36
CA SER A 10 8.73 -21.69 1.03
C SER A 10 8.57 -20.36 0.29
N GLY A 11 8.67 -20.40 -1.04
CA GLY A 11 8.58 -19.23 -1.91
C GLY A 11 7.16 -18.66 -1.99
N ILE A 12 6.96 -17.49 -1.41
CA ILE A 12 5.74 -16.66 -1.51
C ILE A 12 5.71 -16.05 -2.92
N ARG A 13 4.67 -16.35 -3.70
CA ARG A 13 4.47 -15.79 -5.05
C ARG A 13 3.63 -14.52 -4.97
N CYS A 14 4.29 -13.37 -5.05
CA CYS A 14 3.67 -12.05 -5.15
C CYS A 14 3.36 -11.72 -6.65
N ARG A 15 2.38 -10.83 -6.95
CA ARG A 15 2.02 -10.42 -8.34
C ARG A 15 2.62 -9.07 -8.75
N ALA A 16 2.96 -8.95 -10.03
CA ALA A 16 3.47 -7.73 -10.67
C ALA A 16 2.37 -6.74 -11.08
N PRO A 17 2.48 -5.45 -10.71
CA PRO A 17 1.72 -4.38 -11.33
C PRO A 17 2.57 -3.56 -12.31
N ASN A 18 1.86 -2.96 -13.28
CA ASN A 18 2.39 -2.05 -14.27
C ASN A 18 3.01 -0.79 -13.65
N SER A 19 4.20 -0.45 -14.14
CA SER A 19 5.00 0.72 -13.77
C SER A 19 4.34 2.03 -14.22
N LEU A 20 4.26 3.01 -13.32
CA LEU A 20 4.04 4.41 -13.66
C LEU A 20 4.98 5.26 -12.80
N THR A 21 6.14 5.58 -13.35
CA THR A 21 7.06 6.59 -12.83
C THR A 21 6.66 7.94 -13.41
N PHE A 22 6.21 8.87 -12.57
CA PHE A 22 5.95 10.26 -12.97
C PHE A 22 6.95 11.18 -12.28
N VAL A 23 7.82 11.81 -13.09
CA VAL A 23 8.82 12.80 -12.64
C VAL A 23 8.20 14.19 -12.80
N GLY A 24 7.76 14.79 -11.69
CA GLY A 24 7.27 16.18 -11.66
C GLY A 24 8.28 17.10 -10.96
N LYS A 25 8.77 18.12 -11.67
CA LYS A 25 9.65 19.19 -11.16
C LYS A 25 8.80 20.28 -10.50
N LEU A 26 8.90 20.46 -9.19
CA LEU A 26 8.52 21.70 -8.50
C LEU A 26 9.46 21.94 -7.30
N GLY A 27 10.35 22.93 -7.44
CA GLY A 27 10.94 23.66 -6.33
C GLY A 27 12.03 22.96 -5.52
N ASN A 28 13.02 23.74 -5.08
CA ASN A 28 14.28 23.31 -4.47
C ASN A 28 14.16 22.87 -2.99
N LEU A 29 13.06 22.22 -2.59
CA LEU A 29 12.99 21.49 -1.33
C LEU A 29 13.13 19.99 -1.62
N ARG A 30 14.02 19.30 -0.90
CA ARG A 30 14.07 17.82 -0.84
C ARG A 30 12.84 17.29 -0.09
N TYR A 31 11.64 17.59 -0.58
CA TYR A 31 10.40 17.10 -0.01
C TYR A 31 10.16 15.69 -0.57
N THR A 32 10.28 14.69 0.30
CA THR A 32 10.07 13.29 -0.07
C THR A 32 8.59 13.07 -0.35
N MET A 33 8.24 12.85 -1.63
CA MET A 33 6.88 12.51 -2.06
C MET A 33 6.43 11.22 -1.39
N LYS A 34 5.35 11.31 -0.61
CA LYS A 34 4.73 10.14 0.02
C LYS A 34 3.60 9.65 -0.87
N LEU A 35 3.62 8.35 -1.16
CA LEU A 35 2.71 7.69 -2.09
C LEU A 35 1.93 6.60 -1.37
N CYS A 36 0.66 6.44 -1.74
CA CYS A 36 -0.09 5.26 -1.34
C CYS A 36 0.55 4.01 -1.95
N ALA A 37 0.71 2.97 -1.14
CA ALA A 37 1.35 1.71 -1.52
C ALA A 37 0.36 0.71 -2.13
N VAL A 38 -0.95 0.92 -1.93
CA VAL A 38 -1.99 0.04 -2.47
C VAL A 38 -2.00 0.11 -3.99
N LEU A 39 -2.12 -1.05 -4.64
CA LEU A 39 -2.16 -1.17 -6.09
C LEU A 39 -3.27 -0.30 -6.70
N ASN A 40 -2.96 0.36 -7.80
CA ASN A 40 -3.86 1.28 -8.51
C ASN A 40 -4.36 2.48 -7.69
N CYS A 41 -3.74 2.80 -6.55
CA CYS A 41 -4.02 4.02 -5.80
C CYS A 41 -3.03 5.14 -6.15
N GLY A 42 -3.53 6.20 -6.80
CA GLY A 42 -2.73 7.39 -7.13
C GLY A 42 -2.57 8.40 -5.98
N ASN A 43 -3.19 8.17 -4.82
CA ASN A 43 -3.20 9.15 -3.73
C ASN A 43 -1.79 9.41 -3.20
N SER A 44 -1.45 10.70 -3.06
CA SER A 44 -0.11 11.14 -2.70
C SER A 44 -0.12 12.47 -1.98
N THR A 45 1.03 12.87 -1.43
CA THR A 45 1.21 14.22 -0.87
C THR A 45 1.00 15.31 -1.92
N TYR A 46 1.30 15.05 -3.19
CA TYR A 46 1.03 15.99 -4.28
C TYR A 46 -0.47 16.29 -4.40
N HIS A 47 -1.31 15.25 -4.39
CA HIS A 47 -2.77 15.42 -4.46
C HIS A 47 -3.32 16.19 -3.25
N LEU A 48 -2.76 15.99 -2.05
CA LEU A 48 -3.12 16.77 -0.87
C LEU A 48 -2.69 18.24 -1.01
N GLN A 49 -1.48 18.50 -1.49
CA GLN A 49 -1.01 19.88 -1.72
C GLN A 49 -1.85 20.59 -2.78
N LYS A 50 -2.22 19.90 -3.85
CA LYS A 50 -3.14 20.41 -4.87
C LYS A 50 -4.49 20.79 -4.23
N TRP A 51 -5.09 19.87 -3.48
CA TRP A 51 -6.34 20.14 -2.75
C TRP A 51 -6.20 21.34 -1.79
N MET A 52 -5.11 21.45 -1.04
CA MET A 52 -4.85 22.59 -0.15
C MET A 52 -4.76 23.93 -0.91
N GLY A 53 -4.32 23.91 -2.16
CA GLY A 53 -4.28 25.08 -3.04
C GLY A 53 -5.64 25.44 -3.66
N ASP A 54 -6.61 24.53 -3.66
CA ASP A 54 -7.92 24.73 -4.26
C ASP A 54 -8.83 25.61 -3.39
N TRP A 55 -9.85 26.20 -4.03
CA TRP A 55 -10.83 27.08 -3.39
C TRP A 55 -11.89 26.30 -2.59
N CYS A 56 -12.11 26.71 -1.34
CA CYS A 56 -13.17 26.22 -0.48
C CYS A 56 -14.41 27.13 -0.59
N PRO A 57 -15.56 26.63 -1.08
CA PRO A 57 -16.77 27.43 -1.20
C PRO A 57 -17.45 27.72 0.15
N ILE A 58 -17.19 26.89 1.17
CA ILE A 58 -17.80 27.00 2.50
C ILE A 58 -17.18 28.17 3.28
N HIS A 59 -15.85 28.26 3.26
CA HIS A 59 -15.08 29.25 4.04
C HIS A 59 -14.53 30.40 3.18
N GLN A 60 -14.84 30.42 1.88
CA GLN A 60 -14.40 31.43 0.91
C GLN A 60 -12.89 31.73 1.00
N CYS A 61 -12.09 30.68 1.07
CA CYS A 61 -10.63 30.73 1.12
C CYS A 61 -10.04 29.43 0.57
N ASN A 62 -8.71 29.33 0.43
CA ASN A 62 -8.11 28.07 0.00
C ASN A 62 -8.14 27.03 1.15
N TYR A 63 -8.33 25.75 0.82
CA TYR A 63 -8.45 24.66 1.81
C TYR A 63 -7.25 24.55 2.76
N GLY A 64 -6.05 24.88 2.30
CA GLY A 64 -4.82 24.80 3.09
C GLY A 64 -4.56 25.98 4.02
N THR A 65 -5.46 26.97 4.06
CA THR A 65 -5.30 28.15 4.93
C THR A 65 -5.77 27.86 6.35
N SER A 66 -5.22 28.56 7.33
CA SER A 66 -5.62 28.43 8.75
C SER A 66 -7.09 28.74 9.02
N ARG A 67 -7.77 29.42 8.08
CA ARG A 67 -9.21 29.75 8.16
C ARG A 67 -10.11 28.62 7.68
N CYS A 68 -9.58 27.66 6.93
CA CYS A 68 -10.36 26.53 6.44
C CYS A 68 -10.23 25.34 7.40
N VAL A 69 -11.37 24.86 7.91
CA VAL A 69 -11.44 23.70 8.81
C VAL A 69 -11.99 22.45 8.14
N CYS A 70 -12.07 22.43 6.80
CA CYS A 70 -12.54 21.27 6.06
C CYS A 70 -11.55 20.10 6.18
N ASP A 71 -12.08 18.89 6.36
CA ASP A 71 -11.25 17.69 6.33
C ASP A 71 -10.69 17.44 4.92
N PRO A 72 -9.42 16.99 4.81
CA PRO A 72 -8.84 16.61 3.54
C PRO A 72 -9.53 15.36 2.94
N PRO A 73 -9.48 15.18 1.61
CA PRO A 73 -10.16 14.07 0.92
C PRO A 73 -9.60 12.69 1.30
N PHE A 74 -8.38 12.64 1.85
CA PHE A 74 -7.78 11.45 2.44
C PHE A 74 -6.64 11.83 3.38
N LYS A 75 -6.22 10.88 4.23
CA LYS A 75 -5.04 11.00 5.11
C LYS A 75 -4.06 9.88 4.75
N LEU A 76 -2.76 10.12 4.87
CA LEU A 76 -1.71 9.14 4.55
C LEU A 76 -1.10 8.58 5.83
N PHE A 77 -1.33 7.30 6.11
CA PHE A 77 -0.82 6.63 7.31
C PHE A 77 0.51 5.93 7.04
N PRO A 78 1.51 6.06 7.93
CA PRO A 78 2.74 5.30 7.84
C PRO A 78 2.48 3.82 8.10
N PHE A 79 3.29 2.97 7.48
CA PHE A 79 3.36 1.57 7.87
C PHE A 79 3.75 1.47 9.35
N PRO A 80 3.24 0.46 10.08
CA PRO A 80 3.75 0.13 11.39
C PRO A 80 5.27 -0.04 11.34
N THR A 81 5.95 0.46 12.38
CA THR A 81 7.42 0.35 12.45
C THR A 81 7.81 -1.04 12.90
N GLU A 82 8.92 -1.56 12.36
CA GLU A 82 9.45 -2.88 12.68
C GLU A 82 9.60 -3.08 14.19
N ARG A 83 10.09 -2.05 14.89
CA ARG A 83 10.29 -2.07 16.34
C ARG A 83 8.99 -2.12 17.15
N LYS A 84 7.92 -1.46 16.67
CA LYS A 84 6.67 -1.31 17.44
C LYS A 84 5.68 -2.42 17.14
N ASN A 85 5.52 -2.78 15.88
CA ASN A 85 4.56 -3.79 15.45
C ASN A 85 5.03 -4.47 14.15
N PRO A 86 5.98 -5.42 14.25
CA PRO A 86 6.50 -6.13 13.09
C PRO A 86 5.42 -7.00 12.42
N LYS A 87 4.51 -7.59 13.21
CA LYS A 87 3.40 -8.42 12.70
C LYS A 87 2.44 -7.62 11.83
N GLY A 88 1.95 -6.48 12.34
CA GLY A 88 1.05 -5.61 11.57
C GLY A 88 1.72 -5.02 10.33
N ARG A 89 3.02 -4.72 10.40
CA ARG A 89 3.79 -4.31 9.23
C ARG A 89 3.80 -5.41 8.17
N GLN A 90 4.10 -6.65 8.54
CA GLN A 90 4.10 -7.78 7.63
C GLN A 90 2.71 -8.04 7.04
N GLU A 91 1.67 -7.91 7.85
CA GLU A 91 0.30 -8.11 7.40
C GLU A 91 -0.12 -7.07 6.36
N TRP A 92 0.24 -5.79 6.56
CA TRP A 92 0.02 -4.76 5.53
C TRP A 92 0.77 -5.08 4.23
N ILE A 93 2.02 -5.55 4.32
CA ILE A 93 2.81 -5.95 3.14
C ILE A 93 2.11 -7.09 2.39
N ASN A 94 1.67 -8.11 3.14
CA ASN A 94 0.98 -9.27 2.58
C ASN A 94 -0.36 -8.89 1.94
N LEU A 95 -1.13 -7.99 2.56
CA LEU A 95 -2.42 -7.52 2.03
C LEU A 95 -2.27 -6.70 0.76
N ILE A 96 -1.24 -5.84 0.70
CA ILE A 96 -0.94 -5.04 -0.50
C ILE A 96 -0.45 -5.94 -1.64
N ASN A 97 0.23 -7.05 -1.31
CA ASN A 97 0.65 -8.11 -2.22
C ASN A 97 1.33 -7.61 -3.52
N ARG A 98 2.17 -6.58 -3.39
CA ARG A 98 2.88 -5.98 -4.51
C ARG A 98 4.19 -6.73 -4.76
N THR A 99 4.57 -6.94 -6.02
CA THR A 99 5.97 -7.21 -6.38
C THR A 99 6.67 -5.98 -6.89
N ASP A 100 7.99 -6.04 -6.75
CA ASP A 100 8.90 -5.25 -7.54
C ASP A 100 8.88 -5.76 -9.00
N PRO A 101 8.64 -4.89 -9.99
CA PRO A 101 8.53 -5.28 -11.38
C PRO A 101 9.88 -5.60 -12.04
N GLU A 102 11.00 -5.11 -11.49
CA GLU A 102 12.34 -5.32 -12.06
C GLU A 102 12.94 -6.65 -11.56
N THR A 103 12.74 -6.94 -10.28
CA THR A 103 13.32 -8.14 -9.63
C THR A 103 12.34 -9.30 -9.52
N GLY A 104 11.03 -9.05 -9.64
CA GLY A 104 9.98 -10.04 -9.36
C GLY A 104 9.84 -10.39 -7.88
N GLU A 105 10.62 -9.76 -7.00
CA GLU A 105 10.60 -10.01 -5.57
C GLU A 105 9.38 -9.34 -4.90
N CYS A 106 9.00 -9.84 -3.72
CA CYS A 106 7.94 -9.19 -2.94
C CYS A 106 8.41 -7.78 -2.52
N TRP A 107 7.60 -6.80 -2.87
CA TRP A 107 7.91 -5.40 -2.64
C TRP A 107 7.94 -5.08 -1.14
N ALA A 108 8.95 -4.32 -0.72
CA ALA A 108 9.09 -3.84 0.65
C ALA A 108 8.78 -2.34 0.78
N PRO A 109 8.02 -1.92 1.81
CA PRO A 109 7.69 -0.52 2.02
C PRO A 109 8.90 0.29 2.46
N LYS A 110 9.18 1.36 1.71
CA LYS A 110 10.23 2.34 1.96
C LYS A 110 9.75 3.40 2.95
N SER A 111 10.65 4.29 3.39
CA SER A 111 10.36 5.36 4.35
C SER A 111 9.21 6.30 3.94
N HIS A 112 9.02 6.48 2.63
CA HIS A 112 7.98 7.33 2.01
C HIS A 112 6.71 6.57 1.63
N SER A 113 6.69 5.24 1.77
CA SER A 113 5.50 4.42 1.50
C SER A 113 4.43 4.67 2.57
N ARG A 114 3.21 4.94 2.15
CA ARG A 114 2.05 5.21 3.02
C ARG A 114 0.86 4.39 2.56
N VAL A 115 -0.19 4.33 3.38
CA VAL A 115 -1.51 3.83 2.96
C VAL A 115 -2.54 4.90 3.23
N CYS A 116 -3.38 5.23 2.24
CA CYS A 116 -4.36 6.29 2.40
C CYS A 116 -5.59 5.83 3.19
N SER A 117 -6.29 6.77 3.83
CA SER A 117 -7.49 6.53 4.64
C SER A 117 -8.57 5.72 3.93
N LYS A 118 -8.68 5.84 2.60
CA LYS A 118 -9.67 5.12 1.78
C LYS A 118 -9.55 3.60 1.84
N HIS A 119 -8.41 3.07 2.31
CA HIS A 119 -8.18 1.62 2.41
C HIS A 119 -8.53 1.05 3.78
N PHE A 120 -8.91 1.90 4.75
CA PHE A 120 -9.33 1.46 6.07
C PHE A 120 -10.85 1.57 6.20
N PRO A 121 -11.53 0.58 6.80
CA PRO A 121 -12.97 0.65 7.06
C PRO A 121 -13.38 1.93 7.81
N ASP A 122 -12.60 2.27 8.84
CA ASP A 122 -12.87 3.44 9.69
C ASP A 122 -12.17 4.73 9.19
N GLY A 123 -11.63 4.72 7.97
CA GLY A 123 -10.81 5.81 7.44
C GLY A 123 -9.45 5.98 8.13
N ARG A 124 -9.12 5.12 9.11
CA ARG A 124 -7.86 5.09 9.84
C ARG A 124 -7.58 3.69 10.39
N PRO A 125 -6.32 3.33 10.67
CA PRO A 125 -6.01 2.13 11.41
C PRO A 125 -6.44 2.28 12.87
N THR A 126 -7.44 1.51 13.29
CA THR A 126 -7.90 1.40 14.70
C THR A 126 -7.32 0.15 15.35
N HIS A 127 -7.58 -0.07 16.64
CA HIS A 127 -7.14 -1.31 17.31
C HIS A 127 -7.92 -2.52 16.77
N GLU A 128 -9.18 -2.30 16.43
CA GLU A 128 -10.12 -3.31 15.92
C GLU A 128 -9.94 -3.53 14.41
N ASN A 129 -9.72 -2.45 13.64
CA ASN A 129 -9.54 -2.46 12.19
C ASN A 129 -8.18 -1.82 11.81
N ALA A 130 -7.09 -2.45 12.23
CA ALA A 130 -5.73 -1.95 11.99
C ALA A 130 -5.28 -2.08 10.52
N ASN A 131 -5.96 -2.93 9.74
CA ASN A 131 -5.47 -3.40 8.45
C ASN A 131 -6.18 -2.69 7.27
N PRO A 132 -5.44 -2.38 6.18
CA PRO A 132 -6.00 -1.70 5.03
C PRO A 132 -6.73 -2.68 4.11
N ILE A 133 -7.91 -3.15 4.51
CA ILE A 133 -8.64 -4.21 3.81
C ILE A 133 -9.49 -3.73 2.63
N ASN A 134 -9.76 -2.43 2.51
CA ASN A 134 -10.64 -1.90 1.48
C ASN A 134 -9.91 -1.63 0.16
N ASN A 135 -10.58 -1.95 -0.95
CA ASN A 135 -10.08 -1.73 -2.32
C ASN A 135 -8.70 -2.36 -2.57
N LEU A 136 -8.41 -3.45 -1.85
CA LEU A 136 -7.34 -4.35 -2.21
C LEU A 136 -7.83 -5.16 -3.40
N ILE A 137 -7.09 -5.18 -4.50
CA ILE A 137 -7.39 -6.08 -5.62
C ILE A 137 -6.96 -7.49 -5.19
N LEU A 138 -7.75 -8.08 -4.31
CA LEU A 138 -7.67 -9.49 -3.93
C LEU A 138 -8.70 -10.21 -4.80
N GLU A 139 -8.30 -10.62 -5.99
CA GLU A 139 -9.02 -11.72 -6.63
C GLU A 139 -8.96 -12.91 -5.67
N PRO A 140 -10.08 -13.61 -5.40
CA PRO A 140 -10.05 -14.81 -4.58
C PRO A 140 -9.02 -15.78 -5.16
N VAL A 141 -8.06 -16.22 -4.34
CA VAL A 141 -7.21 -17.35 -4.72
C VAL A 141 -8.13 -18.56 -4.75
N GLU A 142 -8.72 -18.87 -5.91
CA GLU A 142 -9.31 -20.18 -6.13
C GLU A 142 -8.21 -21.22 -5.96
N LYS A 143 -8.16 -21.83 -4.77
CA LYS A 143 -7.26 -22.93 -4.49
C LYS A 143 -7.54 -24.01 -5.54
N PRO A 144 -6.53 -24.55 -6.25
CA PRO A 144 -6.77 -25.64 -7.18
C PRO A 144 -7.43 -26.78 -6.41
N LYS A 145 -8.65 -27.18 -6.83
CA LYS A 145 -9.27 -28.41 -6.35
C LYS A 145 -8.33 -29.54 -6.76
N ARG A 146 -7.63 -30.14 -5.81
CA ARG A 146 -6.89 -31.39 -6.01
C ARG A 146 -7.90 -32.49 -6.34
N GLY A 147 -8.25 -32.61 -7.61
CA GLY A 147 -8.96 -33.75 -8.16
C GLY A 147 -8.00 -34.93 -8.29
N ARG A 148 -8.14 -35.89 -7.38
CA ARG A 148 -7.42 -37.16 -7.36
C ARG A 148 -7.71 -37.92 -8.65
N SER A 149 -6.70 -38.05 -9.51
CA SER A 149 -6.74 -39.04 -10.59
C SER A 149 -6.74 -40.42 -9.94
N SER A 150 -7.86 -41.15 -10.05
CA SER A 150 -7.91 -42.57 -9.74
C SER A 150 -8.27 -43.29 -11.02
N GLN A 151 -7.22 -43.65 -11.76
CA GLN A 151 -7.25 -44.67 -12.79
C GLN A 151 -7.41 -46.01 -12.08
N MET A 152 -8.52 -46.72 -12.30
CA MET A 152 -8.62 -48.14 -11.97
C MET A 152 -9.34 -48.87 -13.10
N LYS A 153 -8.51 -49.62 -13.84
CA LYS A 153 -8.74 -50.87 -14.58
C LYS A 153 -9.86 -50.91 -15.62
#